data_AF-A0A3N5VZJ3-F1
#
_entry.id   AF-A0A3N5VZJ3-F1
#
_cell.length_a   1.000
_cell.length_b   1.000
_cell.length_c   1.000
_cell.angle_alpha   90.00
_cell.angle_beta   90.00
_cell.angle_gamma   90.00
#
_symmetry.space_group_name_H-M   'P 1'
#
loop_
_entity.id
_entity.type
_entity.pdbx_description
1 polymer ?
#
loop_
_entity_poly.entity_id
_entity_poly.type
_entity_poly.pdbx_seq_one_letter_code
_entity_poly.pdbx_strand_id
1 'polypeptide(L)' 'MIYECSQGHICFSKDNLDVCGMKGCSRSTLIVDPIDIKWFYKISETGLCINKNEIHKIIEDPNMPKDVKKQIRKIFMH' A
#
# COMPACT_ATOMS: atom_id res chain seq x y z
N MET A 1 7.18 -3.89 1.30
CA MET A 1 7.40 -3.08 0.07
C MET A 1 6.09 -2.50 -0.44
N ILE A 2 6.17 -1.40 -1.21
CA ILE A 2 5.01 -0.72 -1.80
C ILE A 2 5.04 -0.86 -3.32
N TYR A 3 3.93 -1.32 -3.88
CA TYR A 3 3.76 -1.57 -5.30
C TYR A 3 2.61 -0.75 -5.88
N GLU A 4 2.72 -0.35 -7.14
CA GLU A 4 1.64 0.28 -7.91
C GLU A 4 1.43 -0.45 -9.23
N CYS A 5 0.18 -0.73 -9.59
CA CYS A 5 -0.17 -1.24 -10.91
C CYS A 5 -0.70 -0.12 -11.81
N SER A 6 -0.78 -0.36 -13.12
CA SER A 6 -1.25 0.64 -14.10
C SER A 6 -2.73 1.05 -13.96
N GLN A 7 -3.49 0.45 -13.04
CA GLN A 7 -4.84 0.88 -12.66
C GLN A 7 -4.85 1.88 -11.48
N GLY A 8 -3.68 2.20 -10.92
CA GLY A 8 -3.58 3.05 -9.75
C GLY A 8 -3.94 2.32 -8.44
N HIS A 9 -3.80 1.00 -8.39
CA HIS A 9 -3.88 0.27 -7.11
C HIS A 9 -2.52 0.29 -6.43
N ILE A 10 -2.50 0.64 -5.15
CA ILE A 10 -1.34 0.61 -4.27
C ILE A 10 -1.42 -0.63 -3.39
N CYS A 11 -0.41 -1.49 -3.44
CA CYS A 11 -0.32 -2.69 -2.63
C CYS A 11 0.88 -2.59 -1.67
N PHE A 12 0.59 -2.70 -0.38
CA PHE A 12 1.57 -2.89 0.69
C PHE A 12 1.73 -4.38 0.91
N SER A 13 2.84 -4.98 0.49
CA SER A 13 3.03 -6.43 0.62
C SER A 13 4.39 -6.77 1.22
N LYS A 14 4.42 -7.86 1.99
CA LYS A 14 5.63 -8.40 2.61
C LYS A 14 6.50 -9.09 1.57
N ASP A 15 5.85 -9.71 0.60
CA ASP A 15 6.48 -10.47 -0.47
C ASP A 15 6.68 -9.60 -1.72
N ASN A 16 7.39 -10.18 -2.69
CA ASN A 16 7.49 -9.59 -4.02
C ASN A 16 6.19 -9.80 -4.78
N LEU A 17 5.56 -8.70 -5.19
CA LEU A 17 4.38 -8.73 -6.04
C LEU A 17 4.79 -8.38 -7.47
N ASP A 18 4.80 -9.38 -8.34
CA ASP A 18 4.90 -9.20 -9.80
C ASP A 18 3.55 -8.81 -10.41
N VAL A 19 2.45 -9.16 -9.72
CA VAL A 19 1.06 -8.89 -10.11
C VAL A 19 0.31 -8.23 -8.96
N CYS A 20 -0.62 -7.34 -9.29
CA CYS A 20 -1.47 -6.63 -8.33
C CYS A 20 -2.21 -7.59 -7.39
N GLY A 21 -2.08 -7.37 -6.07
CA GLY A 21 -2.76 -8.16 -5.04
C GLY A 21 -4.24 -7.81 -4.83
N MET A 22 -4.78 -6.83 -5.56
CA MET A 22 -6.19 -6.46 -5.45
C MET A 22 -7.07 -7.50 -6.16
N LYS A 23 -8.09 -8.01 -5.47
CA LYS A 23 -8.99 -9.04 -6.02
C LYS A 23 -9.60 -8.57 -7.35
N GLY A 24 -9.43 -9.37 -8.39
CA GLY A 24 -9.93 -9.08 -9.74
C GLY A 24 -9.01 -8.20 -10.58
N CYS A 25 -7.85 -7.77 -10.06
CA CYS A 25 -6.80 -7.11 -10.82
C CYS A 25 -5.66 -8.10 -11.11
N SER A 26 -5.27 -8.23 -12.37
CA SER A 26 -4.16 -9.10 -12.82
C SER A 26 -3.04 -8.31 -13.51
N ARG A 27 -3.02 -6.98 -13.32
CA ARG A 27 -2.02 -6.11 -13.91
C ARG A 27 -0.69 -6.27 -13.21
N SER A 28 0.39 -6.20 -13.98
CA SER A 28 1.75 -6.16 -13.43
C SER A 28 1.92 -4.94 -12.52
N THR A 29 2.74 -5.14 -11.50
CA THR A 29 3.08 -4.12 -10.50
C THR A 29 4.51 -3.64 -10.68
N LEU A 30 4.74 -2.38 -10.32
CA LEU A 30 6.07 -1.78 -10.20
C LEU A 30 6.30 -1.38 -8.74
N ILE A 31 7.56 -1.44 -8.30
CA ILE A 31 7.93 -0.97 -6.96
C ILE A 31 7.86 0.57 -6.95
N VAL A 32 7.02 1.12 -6.07
CA VAL A 32 6.95 2.56 -5.81
C VAL A 32 8.02 2.96 -4.81
N ASP A 33 8.11 2.21 -3.72
CA ASP A 33 9.06 2.44 -2.64
C ASP A 33 9.45 1.10 -2.00
N PRO A 34 10.76 0.85 -1.79
CA PRO A 34 11.23 -0.38 -1.16
C PRO A 34 10.89 -0.48 0.33
N ILE A 35 10.33 0.57 0.96
CA ILE A 35 9.99 0.56 2.39
C ILE A 35 9.00 -0.55 2.75
N ASP A 36 9.25 -1.15 3.91
CA ASP A 36 8.45 -2.24 4.45
C ASP A 36 7.56 -1.76 5.61
N ILE A 37 6.27 -1.55 5.32
CA ILE A 37 5.29 -1.07 6.32
C ILE A 37 4.58 -2.27 6.95
N LYS A 38 5.26 -2.90 7.92
CA LYS A 38 4.81 -4.13 8.59
C LYS A 38 3.44 -4.05 9.27
N TRP A 39 2.97 -2.84 9.55
CA TRP A 39 1.68 -2.65 10.20
C TRP A 39 0.52 -3.24 9.39
N PHE A 40 0.56 -3.13 8.05
CA PHE A 40 -0.50 -3.68 7.20
C PHE A 40 -0.59 -5.22 7.25
N TYR A 41 0.50 -5.90 7.61
CA TYR A 41 0.51 -7.37 7.76
C TYR A 41 -0.29 -7.85 8.97
N LYS A 42 -0.59 -6.95 9.91
CA LYS A 42 -1.47 -7.25 11.06
C LYS A 42 -2.94 -7.23 10.70
N ILE A 43 -3.32 -6.52 9.62
CA ILE A 43 -4.70 -6.50 9.11
C ILE A 43 -4.93 -7.73 8.23
N SER A 44 -3.97 -8.03 7.37
CA SER A 44 -4.02 -9.14 6.42
C SER A 44 -2.62 -9.67 6.23
N GLU A 45 -2.43 -10.99 6.35
CA GLU A 45 -1.10 -11.61 6.32
C GLU A 45 -0.33 -11.34 5.02
N THR A 46 -1.05 -11.20 3.91
CA THR A 46 -0.48 -10.89 2.59
C THR A 46 -0.27 -9.39 2.37
N GLY A 47 -0.75 -8.56 3.29
CA GLY A 47 -0.76 -7.10 3.23
C GLY A 47 -2.07 -6.49 2.75
N LEU A 48 -2.02 -5.23 2.33
CA LEU A 48 -3.20 -4.43 2.00
C LEU A 48 -3.07 -3.84 0.60
N CYS A 49 -4.13 -3.92 -0.21
CA CYS A 49 -4.21 -3.19 -1.48
C CYS A 49 -5.38 -2.21 -1.45
N ILE A 50 -5.16 -0.99 -1.92
CA ILE A 50 -6.18 0.08 -2.00
C ILE A 50 -6.06 0.83 -3.33
N ASN A 51 -7.08 1.60 -3.70
CA ASN A 51 -6.92 2.57 -4.77
C ASN A 51 -6.04 3.74 -4.29
N LYS A 52 -5.17 4.26 -5.15
CA LYS A 52 -4.32 5.43 -4.86
C LYS A 52 -5.15 6.63 -4.44
N ASN A 53 -6.32 6.82 -5.06
CA ASN A 53 -7.25 7.89 -4.70
C ASN A 53 -7.82 7.75 -3.27
N GLU A 54 -7.68 6.58 -2.64
CA GLU A 54 -8.14 6.28 -1.28
C GLU A 54 -7.03 6.34 -0.24
N ILE A 55 -5.79 6.72 -0.60
CA ILE A 55 -4.66 6.90 0.34
C ILE A 55 -5.05 7.82 1.51
N HIS A 56 -5.87 8.85 1.27
CA HIS A 56 -6.36 9.75 2.31
C HIS A 56 -7.04 9.00 3.46
N LYS A 57 -7.74 7.89 3.18
CA LYS A 57 -8.42 7.08 4.20
C LYS A 57 -7.44 6.51 5.22
N ILE A 58 -6.24 6.11 4.79
CA ILE A 58 -5.17 5.63 5.69
C ILE A 58 -4.67 6.77 6.59
N ILE A 59 -4.52 7.97 6.02
CA ILE A 59 -4.03 9.14 6.73
C ILE A 59 -5.05 9.64 7.77
N GLU A 60 -6.33 9.56 7.45
CA GLU A 60 -7.43 10.03 8.28
C GLU A 60 -7.87 8.99 9.32
N ASP A 61 -7.60 7.70 9.12
CA ASP A 61 -8.01 6.62 10.02
C ASP A 61 -7.47 6.84 11.46
N PRO A 62 -8.34 7.01 12.47
CA PRO A 62 -7.92 7.26 13.85
C PRO A 62 -7.16 6.09 14.49
N ASN A 63 -7.35 4.86 13.99
CA ASN A 63 -6.68 3.65 14.50
C ASN A 63 -5.30 3.44 13.87
N MET A 64 -4.97 4.17 12.80
CA MET A 64 -3.70 4.08 12.13
C MET A 64 -2.58 4.76 12.94
N PRO A 65 -1.45 4.09 13.22
CA PRO A 65 -0.36 4.68 13.97
C PRO A 65 0.22 5.93 13.30
N LYS A 66 0.61 6.92 14.11
CA LYS A 66 1.17 8.19 13.64
C LYS A 66 2.41 7.99 12.75
N ASP A 67 3.27 7.02 13.08
CA ASP A 67 4.48 6.75 12.29
C ASP A 67 4.16 6.17 10.91
N VAL A 68 3.17 5.28 10.82
CA VAL A 68 2.69 4.74 9.53
C VAL A 68 2.10 5.87 8.69
N LYS A 69 1.25 6.72 9.28
CA LYS A 69 0.72 7.91 8.57
C LYS A 69 1.84 8.81 8.04
N LYS A 70 2.89 9.04 8.84
CA LYS A 70 4.04 9.86 8.46
C LYS A 70 4.81 9.25 7.29
N GLN A 71 4.99 7.93 7.28
CA GLN A 71 5.61 7.21 6.16
C GLN A 71 4.79 7.35 4.88
N ILE A 72 3.48 7.07 4.95
CA ILE A 72 2.58 7.17 3.77
C ILE A 72 2.53 8.60 3.22
N ARG A 73 2.47 9.62 4.09
CA ARG A 73 2.51 11.03 3.64
C ARG A 73 3.78 11.33 2.86
N LYS A 74 4.96 10.92 3.35
CA LYS A 74 6.24 11.18 2.65
C LYS A 74 6.27 10.58 1.24
N ILE A 75 5.61 9.45 1.03
CA ILE A 75 5.66 8.71 -0.23
C ILE A 75 4.64 9.29 -1.22
N PHE A 76 3.42 9.56 -0.76
CA PHE A 76 2.30 9.88 -1.64
C PHE A 76 1.80 11.33 -1.58
N MET A 77 2.26 12.12 -0.61
CA MET A 77 1.82 13.49 -0.36
C MET A 77 3.05 14.40 -0.17
N HIS A 78 3.70 14.72 -1.29
CA HIS A 78 4.74 15.76 -1.35
C HIS A 78 4.11 17.15 -1.25
#